data_AF-A0A522VXW9-F1
#
_entry.id   AF-A0A522VXW9-F1
#
_cell.length_a   1.000
_cell.length_b   1.000
_cell.length_c   1.000
_cell.angle_alpha   90.00
_cell.angle_beta   90.00
_cell.angle_gamma   90.00
#
_symmetry.space_group_name_H-M   'P 1'
#
loop_
_entity.id
_entity.type
_entity.pdbx_description
1 polymer ?
#
loop_
_entity_poly.entity_id
_entity_poly.type
_entity_poly.pdbx_seq_one_letter_code
_entity_poly.pdbx_strand_id
1 'polypeptide(L)'
;RTRTAAEWIALCEAHDVPVDRCLTPAQAAELEQIRVRGGVVARGGERFALFPVHADGARGASLRRGVPRLGEHSREILVELGFDDAQIAELVRAGAVKT
;
A
#
# COMPACT_ATOMS: atom_id res chain seq x y z
N ARG A 1 29.32 14.99 14.71
CA ARG A 1 29.36 14.51 13.31
C ARG A 1 30.53 13.54 13.02
N THR A 2 31.35 13.17 14.02
CA THR A 2 32.53 12.30 13.85
C THR A 2 32.25 10.81 14.02
N ARG A 3 31.04 10.43 14.48
CA ARG A 3 30.61 9.04 14.67
C ARG A 3 29.53 8.67 13.65
N THR A 4 29.55 7.42 13.21
CA THR A 4 28.53 6.78 12.38
C THR A 4 27.22 6.59 13.15
N ALA A 5 26.13 6.30 12.45
CA ALA A 5 24.83 6.00 13.09
C ALA A 5 24.91 4.77 14.01
N ALA A 6 25.70 3.75 13.66
CA ALA A 6 25.88 2.55 14.48
C ALA A 6 26.56 2.87 15.83
N GLU A 7 27.60 3.70 15.81
CA GLU A 7 28.32 4.11 17.02
C GLU A 7 27.47 5.00 17.93
N TRP A 8 26.59 5.82 17.35
CA TRP A 8 25.62 6.60 18.13
C TRP A 8 24.57 5.72 18.79
N ILE A 9 24.01 4.76 18.04
CA ILE A 9 23.02 3.80 18.60
C ILE A 9 23.64 3.04 19.77
N ALA A 10 24.82 2.43 19.59
CA ALA A 10 25.48 1.68 20.65
C ALA A 10 25.79 2.54 21.90
N LEU A 11 26.15 3.81 21.72
CA LEU A 11 26.34 4.74 22.84
C LEU A 11 25.03 5.01 23.58
N CYS A 12 23.97 5.34 22.86
CA CYS A 12 22.67 5.67 23.43
C CYS A 12 22.04 4.46 24.15
N GLU A 13 22.13 3.27 23.57
CA GLU A 13 21.68 2.01 24.19
C GLU A 13 22.40 1.74 25.52
N ALA A 14 23.71 1.99 25.62
CA ALA A 14 24.47 1.82 26.86
C ALA A 14 24.05 2.78 28.00
N HIS A 15 23.25 3.79 27.69
CA HIS A 15 22.77 4.81 28.63
C HIS A 15 21.24 4.88 28.71
N ASP A 16 20.52 3.87 28.20
CA ASP A 16 19.04 3.82 28.16
C ASP A 16 18.40 5.05 27.47
N VAL A 17 19.10 5.62 26.48
CA VAL A 17 18.58 6.73 25.68
C VAL A 17 17.89 6.17 24.43
N PRO A 18 16.57 6.38 24.25
CA PRO A 18 15.87 5.89 23.07
C PRO A 18 16.36 6.57 21.80
N VAL A 19 16.80 5.78 20.83
CA VAL A 19 17.24 6.25 19.52
C VAL A 19 16.96 5.17 18.46
N ASP A 20 16.77 5.59 17.21
CA ASP A 20 16.72 4.69 16.06
C ASP A 20 17.30 5.41 14.82
N ARG A 21 17.55 4.67 13.73
CA ARG A 21 18.00 5.23 12.46
C ARG A 21 16.83 5.91 11.74
N CYS A 22 17.12 7.06 11.12
CA CYS A 22 16.23 7.64 10.12
C CYS A 22 16.31 6.83 8.82
N LEU A 23 15.33 5.95 8.60
CA LEU A 23 15.27 5.08 7.43
C LEU A 23 14.44 5.71 6.30
N THR A 24 14.77 5.38 5.06
CA THR A 24 13.86 5.63 3.93
C THR A 24 12.70 4.63 3.95
N PRO A 25 11.56 4.92 3.28
CA PRO A 25 10.46 3.97 3.17
C PRO A 25 10.90 2.62 2.56
N ALA A 26 11.84 2.64 1.60
CA ALA A 26 12.37 1.43 0.99
C ALA A 26 13.19 0.59 1.99
N GLN A 27 13.99 1.23 2.85
CA GLN A 27 14.74 0.52 3.90
C GLN A 27 13.80 0.01 5.00
N ALA A 28 12.81 0.82 5.40
CA ALA A 28 11.84 0.44 6.42
C ALA A 28 11.03 -0.81 6.01
N ALA A 29 10.68 -0.92 4.72
CA ALA A 29 9.97 -2.07 4.17
C ALA A 29 10.72 -3.41 4.32
N GLU A 30 12.05 -3.37 4.45
CA GLU A 30 12.89 -4.57 4.58
C GLU A 30 13.16 -4.98 6.04
N LEU A 31 12.74 -4.17 7.02
CA LEU A 31 13.02 -4.47 8.43
C LEU A 31 12.37 -5.79 8.83
N GLU A 32 13.07 -6.58 9.64
CA GLU A 32 12.60 -7.89 10.09
C GLU A 32 11.24 -7.80 10.78
N GLN A 33 11.05 -6.78 11.62
CA GLN A 33 9.76 -6.50 12.25
C GLN A 33 8.62 -6.26 11.26
N ILE A 34 8.89 -5.64 10.11
CA ILE A 34 7.89 -5.42 9.06
C ILE A 34 7.61 -6.72 8.30
N ARG A 35 8.65 -7.52 8.03
CA ARG A 35 8.54 -8.82 7.36
C ARG A 35 7.74 -9.83 8.19
N VAL A 36 8.08 -10.02 9.46
CA VAL A 36 7.40 -10.93 10.39
C VAL A 36 5.93 -10.52 10.57
N ARG A 37 5.66 -9.21 10.63
CA ARG A 37 4.30 -8.69 10.73
C ARG A 37 3.56 -8.69 9.40
N GLY A 38 4.16 -9.11 8.29
CA GLY A 38 3.57 -9.07 6.95
C GLY A 38 3.10 -7.67 6.55
N GLY A 39 3.81 -6.61 6.97
CA GLY A 39 3.40 -5.22 6.79
C GLY A 39 3.45 -4.72 5.35
N VAL A 40 4.13 -5.45 4.47
CA VAL A 40 4.27 -5.14 3.04
C VAL A 40 3.90 -6.37 2.22
N VAL A 41 3.14 -6.16 1.14
CA VAL A 41 2.80 -7.21 0.17
C VAL A 41 3.16 -6.77 -1.25
N ALA A 42 3.55 -7.71 -2.10
CA ALA A 42 3.71 -7.48 -3.54
C ALA A 42 2.46 -7.94 -4.30
N ARG A 43 1.89 -7.06 -5.15
CA ARG A 43 0.75 -7.35 -6.03
C ARG A 43 0.91 -6.60 -7.35
N GLY A 44 0.69 -7.27 -8.48
CA GLY A 44 0.78 -6.62 -9.80
C GLY A 44 2.16 -6.04 -10.14
N GLY A 45 3.24 -6.54 -9.53
CA GLY A 45 4.60 -6.01 -9.69
C GLY A 45 4.93 -4.82 -8.77
N GLU A 46 3.97 -4.33 -7.98
CA GLU A 46 4.15 -3.22 -7.06
C GLU A 46 4.12 -3.68 -5.60
N ARG A 47 4.70 -2.88 -4.70
CA ARG A 47 4.72 -3.14 -3.25
C ARG A 47 3.82 -2.16 -2.51
N PHE A 48 3.01 -2.69 -1.60
CA PHE A 48 2.05 -1.92 -0.82
C PHE A 48 2.30 -2.09 0.67
N ALA A 49 2.29 -0.97 1.40
CA ALA A 49 2.11 -1.01 2.84
C ALA A 49 0.65 -1.43 3.13
N LEU A 50 0.49 -2.38 4.06
CA LEU A 50 -0.83 -2.86 4.47
C LEU A 50 -1.40 -2.03 5.61
N PHE A 51 -2.70 -2.23 5.86
CA PHE A 51 -3.39 -1.61 6.99
C PHE A 51 -2.63 -1.90 8.30
N PRO A 52 -2.22 -0.87 9.05
CA PRO A 52 -1.18 -1.04 10.09
C PRO A 52 -1.71 -1.71 11.37
N VAL A 53 -3.03 -1.67 11.60
CA VAL A 53 -3.63 -2.11 12.86
C VAL A 53 -3.95 -3.60 12.83
N HIS A 54 -3.59 -4.26 13.93
CA HIS A 54 -4.05 -5.60 14.27
C HIS A 54 -4.99 -5.51 15.48
N ALA A 55 -6.10 -6.24 15.45
CA ALA A 55 -7.05 -6.40 16.53
C ALA A 55 -7.32 -7.90 16.71
N ASP A 56 -7.29 -8.38 17.95
CA ASP A 56 -7.53 -9.78 18.30
C ASP A 56 -6.70 -10.79 17.47
N GLY A 57 -5.43 -10.45 17.21
CA GLY A 57 -4.51 -11.28 16.42
C GLY A 57 -4.71 -11.24 14.90
N ALA A 58 -5.72 -10.52 14.41
CA ALA A 58 -6.01 -10.37 12.99
C ALA A 58 -5.72 -8.94 12.49
N ARG A 59 -5.34 -8.80 11.22
CA ARG A 59 -5.20 -7.48 10.60
C ARG A 59 -6.57 -6.90 10.26
N GLY A 60 -6.79 -5.62 10.59
CA GLY A 60 -8.10 -4.98 10.40
C GLY A 60 -8.56 -4.78 8.95
N ALA A 61 -7.66 -4.91 7.96
CA ALA A 61 -8.02 -4.91 6.55
C ALA A 61 -6.98 -5.66 5.70
N SER A 62 -7.40 -6.14 4.53
CA SER A 62 -6.54 -6.81 3.55
C SER A 62 -6.67 -6.18 2.17
N LEU A 63 -5.57 -6.22 1.41
CA LEU A 63 -5.57 -5.80 0.01
C LEU A 63 -6.24 -6.89 -0.84
N ARG A 64 -7.47 -6.64 -1.29
CA ARG A 64 -8.30 -7.61 -2.04
C ARG A 64 -8.00 -7.67 -3.54
N ARG A 65 -7.74 -6.52 -4.17
CA ARG A 65 -7.43 -6.36 -5.60
C ARG A 65 -6.26 -5.39 -5.75
N GLY A 66 -5.57 -5.44 -6.90
CA GLY A 66 -4.53 -4.47 -7.25
C GLY A 66 -5.09 -3.11 -7.64
N VAL A 67 -4.19 -2.20 -8.04
CA VAL A 67 -4.59 -0.88 -8.57
C VAL A 67 -5.31 -1.08 -9.91
N PRO A 68 -6.56 -0.60 -10.07
CA PRO A 68 -7.27 -0.73 -11.33
C PRO A 68 -6.65 0.16 -12.42
N ARG A 69 -6.73 -0.29 -13.67
CA ARG A 69 -6.46 0.55 -14.83
C ARG A 69 -7.56 1.59 -15.00
N LEU A 70 -7.23 2.70 -15.65
CA LEU A 70 -8.23 3.71 -16.03
C LEU A 70 -9.31 3.08 -16.92
N GLY A 71 -10.54 3.05 -16.42
CA GLY A 71 -11.71 2.49 -17.10
C GLY A 71 -12.04 1.04 -16.76
N GLU A 72 -11.17 0.33 -16.02
CA GLU A 72 -11.27 -1.13 -15.81
C GLU A 72 -12.64 -1.62 -15.32
N HIS A 73 -13.30 -0.84 -14.45
CA HIS A 73 -14.60 -1.19 -13.88
C HIS A 73 -15.75 -0.32 -14.39
N SER A 74 -15.51 0.58 -15.37
CA SER A 74 -16.54 1.53 -15.82
C SER A 74 -17.78 0.81 -16.38
N ARG A 75 -17.58 -0.23 -17.18
CA ARG A 75 -18.69 -1.01 -17.74
C ARG A 75 -19.43 -1.80 -16.66
N GLU A 76 -18.71 -2.46 -15.75
CA GLU A 76 -19.28 -3.20 -14.60
C GLU A 76 -20.22 -2.28 -13.81
N ILE A 77 -19.75 -1.09 -13.44
CA ILE A 77 -20.52 -0.11 -12.67
C ILE A 77 -21.71 0.42 -13.46
N LEU A 78 -21.57 0.72 -14.77
CA LEU A 78 -22.69 1.22 -15.58
C LEU A 78 -23.82 0.18 -15.70
N VAL A 79 -23.46 -1.09 -15.86
CA VAL A 79 -24.44 -2.19 -15.86
C VAL A 79 -25.13 -2.31 -14.49
N GLU A 80 -24.39 -2.22 -13.39
CA GLU A 80 -24.96 -2.22 -12.03
C GLU A 80 -25.93 -1.05 -11.79
N LEU A 81 -25.68 0.09 -12.44
CA LEU A 81 -26.56 1.28 -12.39
C LEU A 81 -27.76 1.18 -13.34
N GLY A 82 -27.88 0.10 -14.12
CA GLY A 82 -29.03 -0.16 -14.99
C GLY A 82 -28.90 0.40 -16.41
N PHE A 83 -27.70 0.76 -16.86
CA PHE A 83 -27.48 1.15 -18.26
C PHE A 83 -27.42 -0.08 -19.15
N ASP A 84 -28.08 -0.02 -20.30
CA ASP A 84 -27.96 -1.04 -21.33
C ASP A 84 -26.72 -0.84 -22.21
N ASP A 85 -26.43 -1.82 -23.06
CA ASP A 85 -25.27 -1.78 -23.96
C ASP A 85 -25.27 -0.62 -24.94
N ALA A 86 -26.45 -0.17 -25.39
CA ALA A 86 -26.58 0.93 -26.34
C ALA A 86 -26.26 2.27 -25.65
N GLN A 87 -26.76 2.48 -24.44
CA GLN A 87 -26.48 3.67 -23.63
C GLN A 87 -25.00 3.74 -23.25
N ILE A 88 -24.39 2.60 -22.85
CA ILE A 88 -22.96 2.54 -22.54
C ILE A 88 -22.12 2.87 -23.77
N ALA A 89 -22.45 2.30 -24.94
CA ALA A 89 -21.76 2.60 -26.19
C ALA A 89 -21.85 4.09 -26.55
N GLU A 90 -22.99 4.74 -26.32
CA GLU A 90 -23.15 6.18 -26.53
C GLU A 90 -22.18 6.99 -25.66
N LEU A 91 -22.10 6.67 -24.37
CA LEU A 91 -21.20 7.36 -23.44
C LEU A 91 -19.72 7.21 -23.82
N VAL A 92 -19.34 6.02 -24.30
CA VAL A 92 -17.98 5.77 -24.78
C VAL A 92 -17.71 6.55 -26.08
N ARG A 93 -18.64 6.54 -27.05
CA ARG A 93 -18.48 7.32 -28.29
C ARG A 93 -18.43 8.83 -28.06
N ALA A 94 -19.19 9.32 -27.09
CA ALA A 94 -19.20 10.74 -26.71
C ALA A 94 -17.93 11.14 -25.94
N GLY A 95 -17.06 10.20 -25.56
CA GLY A 95 -15.89 10.45 -24.72
C GLY A 95 -16.24 10.76 -23.26
N ALA A 96 -17.50 10.55 -22.85
CA ALA A 96 -17.96 10.79 -21.49
C ALA A 96 -17.46 9.72 -20.51
N VAL A 97 -17.23 8.50 -20.99
CA VAL A 97 -16.72 7.37 -20.20
C VAL A 97 -15.63 6.63 -20.97
N LYS A 98 -14.60 6.15 -20.26
CA LYS A 98 -13.64 5.16 -20.76
C LYS A 98 -13.93 3.81 -20.10
N THR A 99 -14.07 2.76 -20.90
CA THR A 99 -14.19 1.35 -20.48
C THR A 99 -12.97 0.57 -20.91
#